data_AF-A0A352UNW2-F1
#
_entry.id   AF-A0A352UNW2-F1
#
_cell.length_a   1.000
_cell.length_b   1.000
_cell.length_c   1.000
_cell.angle_alpha   90.00
_cell.angle_beta   90.00
_cell.angle_gamma   90.00
#
_symmetry.space_group_name_H-M   'P 1'
#
loop_
_entity.id
_entity.type
_entity.pdbx_description
1 polymer ?
#
loop_
_entity_poly.entity_id
_entity_poly.type
_entity_poly.pdbx_seq_one_letter_code
_entity_poly.pdbx_strand_id
1 'polypeptide(L)'
;MRKKSLSWLLIAAMVLSLFTMMPMTALATDATVWTGETEDFSLLNPLEDNAVDNPYIIDTAAKLASLAQVVNAGNSYTGAYFELTTNLDLNELPWSPIGNPTNAFNGHFDGQDHVVDKLKITSGANYTGLFGCLGTNAVVESLVLTNVSVAGGVHVGALAGENYGHIQGCTVSGSVSGGFATGGLVGRNYNGLLEDCHSSVDVTGTGEGTGGLVGYAVRTLDQVAGVSVLRCSATGSVSGNNRTGGLIGT
;
A
#
# COMPACT_ATOMS: atom_id res chain seq x y z
N MET A 1 -41.26 75.64 -4.88
CA MET A 1 -40.34 75.38 -6.01
C MET A 1 -39.22 74.47 -5.52
N ARG A 2 -39.10 73.27 -6.11
CA ARG A 2 -38.41 72.08 -5.59
C ARG A 2 -36.88 72.15 -5.74
N LYS A 3 -36.16 71.95 -4.64
CA LYS A 3 -34.80 71.40 -4.57
C LYS A 3 -34.89 69.87 -4.44
N LYS A 4 -34.43 69.08 -5.41
CA LYS A 4 -34.11 67.64 -5.25
C LYS A 4 -33.18 67.18 -6.40
N SER A 5 -31.86 67.31 -6.24
CA SER A 5 -30.89 66.66 -7.16
C SER A 5 -29.52 66.38 -6.51
N LEU A 6 -29.46 66.15 -5.20
CA LEU A 6 -28.27 65.66 -4.49
C LEU A 6 -28.68 64.47 -3.62
N SER A 7 -28.70 63.27 -4.18
CA SER A 7 -28.82 62.05 -3.35
C SER A 7 -28.30 60.78 -4.03
N TRP A 8 -27.93 60.80 -5.32
CA TRP A 8 -27.64 59.55 -6.07
C TRP A 8 -26.15 59.36 -6.43
N LEU A 9 -25.27 60.30 -6.07
CA LEU A 9 -23.83 60.21 -6.33
C LEU A 9 -22.99 59.70 -5.15
N LEU A 10 -23.63 59.34 -4.03
CA LEU A 10 -22.96 58.75 -2.85
C LEU A 10 -23.22 57.25 -2.66
N ILE A 11 -24.00 56.61 -3.54
CA ILE A 11 -24.29 55.17 -3.46
C ILE A 11 -23.43 54.36 -4.45
N ALA A 12 -22.74 55.01 -5.39
CA ALA A 12 -21.88 54.35 -6.37
C ALA A 12 -20.41 54.16 -5.95
N ALA A 13 -20.01 54.58 -4.75
CA ALA A 13 -18.63 54.49 -4.26
C ALA A 13 -18.45 53.59 -3.03
N MET A 14 -19.49 52.85 -2.62
CA MET A 14 -19.48 52.06 -1.37
C MET A 14 -19.94 50.60 -1.54
N VAL A 15 -19.70 50.01 -2.72
CA VAL A 15 -19.78 48.55 -2.94
C VAL A 15 -18.48 47.99 -3.58
N LEU A 16 -17.45 48.83 -3.76
CA LEU A 16 -16.18 48.46 -4.38
C LEU A 16 -14.99 48.46 -3.40
N SER A 17 -15.23 48.11 -2.13
CA SER A 17 -14.15 47.98 -1.16
C SER A 17 -14.56 47.01 -0.05
N LEU A 18 -14.29 45.72 -0.26
CA LEU A 18 -14.06 44.66 0.74
C LEU A 18 -14.27 43.28 0.12
N PHE A 19 -13.65 43.03 -1.04
CA PHE A 19 -13.07 41.71 -1.28
C PHE A 19 -11.66 41.77 -0.67
N THR A 20 -11.59 41.93 0.66
CA THR A 20 -10.38 41.56 1.37
C THR A 20 -10.19 40.09 1.07
N MET A 21 -9.09 39.76 0.41
CA MET A 21 -8.55 38.42 0.36
C MET A 21 -8.68 37.85 1.76
N MET A 22 -9.70 37.01 1.99
CA MET A 22 -9.61 36.10 3.11
C MET A 22 -8.31 35.36 2.85
N PRO A 23 -7.35 35.33 3.78
CA PRO A 23 -6.33 34.32 3.70
C PRO A 23 -7.14 33.03 3.61
N MET A 24 -7.06 32.36 2.46
CA MET A 24 -7.43 30.98 2.36
C MET A 24 -6.41 30.31 3.29
N THR A 25 -6.71 30.30 4.59
CA THR A 25 -6.17 29.29 5.48
C THR A 25 -6.71 28.01 4.86
N ALA A 26 -5.92 27.47 3.92
CA ALA A 26 -5.89 26.05 3.69
C ALA A 26 -5.67 25.50 5.09
N LEU A 27 -6.77 25.12 5.75
CA LEU A 27 -6.70 24.11 6.78
C LEU A 27 -5.98 22.98 6.05
N ALA A 28 -4.72 22.75 6.39
CA ALA A 28 -4.12 21.47 6.15
C ALA A 28 -5.08 20.51 6.85
N THR A 29 -5.99 19.92 6.07
CA THR A 29 -6.73 18.76 6.52
C THR A 29 -5.64 17.81 6.92
N ASP A 30 -5.52 17.50 8.22
CA ASP A 30 -4.63 16.43 8.67
C ASP A 30 -4.83 15.29 7.70
N ALA A 31 -3.74 14.79 7.10
CA ALA A 31 -3.82 13.78 6.08
C ALA A 31 -4.57 12.59 6.69
N THR A 32 -5.84 12.45 6.33
CA THR A 32 -6.68 11.41 6.89
C THR A 32 -6.12 10.10 6.38
N VAL A 33 -5.86 9.17 7.31
CA VAL A 33 -5.54 7.79 6.95
C VAL A 33 -6.58 7.35 5.94
N TRP A 34 -6.14 6.59 4.97
CA TRP A 34 -6.99 6.20 3.88
C TRP A 34 -8.01 5.17 4.42
N THR A 35 -9.21 5.63 4.79
CA THR A 35 -10.12 4.93 5.72
C THR A 35 -11.31 4.23 5.05
N GLY A 36 -11.53 4.38 3.74
CA GLY A 36 -12.65 3.72 3.05
C GLY A 36 -14.06 4.11 3.52
N GLU A 37 -14.23 5.06 4.46
CA GLU A 37 -15.47 5.33 5.21
C GLU A 37 -16.67 5.84 4.38
N THR A 38 -16.56 5.94 3.06
CA THR A 38 -17.64 6.43 2.19
C THR A 38 -18.28 5.37 1.29
N GLU A 39 -17.76 4.14 1.25
CA GLU A 39 -18.25 3.12 0.33
C GLU A 39 -19.12 2.06 1.03
N ASP A 40 -20.01 1.42 0.27
CA ASP A 40 -20.79 0.28 0.76
C ASP A 40 -19.90 -0.98 0.82
N PHE A 41 -19.62 -1.43 2.04
CA PHE A 41 -18.80 -2.60 2.34
C PHE A 41 -19.57 -3.92 2.23
N SER A 42 -20.86 -3.90 1.89
CA SER A 42 -21.63 -5.12 1.59
C SER A 42 -20.95 -5.97 0.52
N LEU A 43 -20.22 -5.31 -0.39
CA LEU A 43 -19.40 -5.93 -1.43
C LEU A 43 -18.14 -6.64 -0.92
N LEU A 44 -17.86 -6.66 0.40
CA LEU A 44 -16.77 -7.44 1.00
C LEU A 44 -17.29 -8.41 2.07
N ASN A 45 -18.56 -8.81 1.97
CA ASN A 45 -19.24 -9.66 2.94
C ASN A 45 -18.62 -11.07 3.02
N PRO A 46 -17.89 -11.42 4.10
CA PRO A 46 -17.20 -12.71 4.21
C PRO A 46 -18.08 -13.95 4.16
N LEU A 47 -19.40 -13.78 4.27
CA LEU A 47 -20.35 -14.88 4.23
C LEU A 47 -20.78 -15.21 2.78
N GLU A 48 -20.39 -14.40 1.80
CA GLU A 48 -20.63 -14.68 0.39
C GLU A 48 -19.56 -15.59 -0.20
N ASP A 49 -19.99 -16.49 -1.09
CA ASP A 49 -19.13 -17.42 -1.81
C ASP A 49 -18.40 -16.68 -2.94
N ASN A 50 -17.27 -16.05 -2.58
CA ASN A 50 -16.45 -15.26 -3.49
C ASN A 50 -15.37 -16.14 -4.10
N ALA A 51 -15.84 -17.06 -4.96
CA ALA A 51 -15.03 -17.98 -5.72
C ALA A 51 -14.35 -17.29 -6.91
N VAL A 52 -13.48 -18.03 -7.60
CA VAL A 52 -12.75 -17.55 -8.78
C VAL A 52 -13.64 -16.95 -9.87
N ASP A 53 -14.84 -17.50 -10.09
CA ASP A 53 -15.79 -17.02 -11.12
C ASP A 53 -16.67 -15.85 -10.63
N ASN A 54 -16.56 -15.47 -9.36
CA ASN A 54 -17.30 -14.37 -8.74
C ASN A 54 -16.45 -13.71 -7.62
N PRO A 55 -15.37 -13.02 -7.99
CA PRO A 55 -14.45 -12.41 -7.03
C PRO A 55 -15.03 -11.10 -6.47
N TYR A 56 -14.47 -10.68 -5.34
CA TYR A 56 -14.65 -9.33 -4.83
C TYR A 56 -13.99 -8.31 -5.76
N ILE A 57 -14.79 -7.37 -6.27
CA ILE A 57 -14.30 -6.33 -7.18
C ILE A 57 -13.76 -5.14 -6.40
N ILE A 58 -12.49 -4.84 -6.64
CA ILE A 58 -11.79 -3.65 -6.13
C ILE A 58 -11.55 -2.70 -7.29
N ASP A 59 -12.40 -1.68 -7.40
CA ASP A 59 -12.41 -0.70 -8.50
C ASP A 59 -12.14 0.74 -8.04
N THR A 60 -11.96 0.92 -6.75
CA THR A 60 -11.69 2.20 -6.13
C THR A 60 -10.56 2.00 -5.16
N ALA A 61 -9.81 3.08 -4.92
CA ALA A 61 -8.96 3.13 -3.75
C ALA A 61 -9.84 2.66 -2.59
N ALA A 62 -11.00 3.28 -2.31
CA ALA A 62 -11.82 3.09 -1.08
C ALA A 62 -12.05 1.63 -0.65
N LYS A 63 -12.44 0.77 -1.57
CA LYS A 63 -12.58 -0.68 -1.32
C LYS A 63 -11.25 -1.37 -0.95
N LEU A 64 -10.15 -0.86 -1.47
CA LEU A 64 -8.75 -1.05 -1.05
C LEU A 64 -8.58 -1.14 0.48
N ALA A 65 -8.95 -0.04 1.14
CA ALA A 65 -8.70 0.19 2.56
C ALA A 65 -9.73 -0.54 3.39
N SER A 66 -10.94 -0.66 2.84
CA SER A 66 -11.98 -1.50 3.39
C SER A 66 -11.48 -2.92 3.60
N LEU A 67 -10.81 -3.50 2.60
CA LEU A 67 -10.16 -4.80 2.75
C LEU A 67 -9.15 -4.79 3.90
N ALA A 68 -8.30 -3.76 3.98
CA ALA A 68 -7.33 -3.64 5.07
C ALA A 68 -8.00 -3.62 6.45
N GLN A 69 -9.08 -2.86 6.61
CA GLN A 69 -9.83 -2.79 7.87
C GLN A 69 -10.45 -4.12 8.26
N VAL A 70 -11.14 -4.78 7.32
CA VAL A 70 -11.84 -6.03 7.60
C VAL A 70 -10.85 -7.16 7.90
N VAL A 71 -9.71 -7.22 7.19
CA VAL A 71 -8.63 -8.16 7.51
C VAL A 71 -8.07 -7.88 8.89
N ASN A 72 -7.75 -6.62 9.18
CA ASN A 72 -7.18 -6.24 10.47
C ASN A 72 -8.16 -6.46 11.64
N ALA A 73 -9.47 -6.51 11.38
CA ALA A 73 -10.51 -6.87 12.35
C ALA A 73 -10.67 -8.38 12.61
N GLY A 74 -9.96 -9.25 11.86
CA GLY A 74 -9.90 -10.70 12.12
C GLY A 74 -10.42 -11.59 11.00
N ASN A 75 -10.86 -11.02 9.88
CA ASN A 75 -11.32 -11.81 8.75
C ASN A 75 -10.19 -12.11 7.76
N SER A 76 -9.69 -13.34 7.77
CA SER A 76 -8.53 -13.73 6.94
C SER A 76 -8.84 -13.86 5.44
N TYR A 77 -10.11 -14.00 5.05
CA TYR A 77 -10.52 -14.29 3.67
C TYR A 77 -9.90 -15.55 3.05
N THR A 78 -9.60 -16.57 3.86
CA THR A 78 -9.10 -17.85 3.35
C THR A 78 -10.04 -18.44 2.29
N GLY A 79 -9.53 -18.66 1.08
CA GLY A 79 -10.28 -19.22 -0.04
C GLY A 79 -11.14 -18.24 -0.84
N ALA A 80 -11.18 -16.96 -0.45
CA ALA A 80 -11.88 -15.92 -1.20
C ALA A 80 -10.97 -15.25 -2.24
N TYR A 81 -11.57 -14.75 -3.31
CA TYR A 81 -10.90 -14.12 -4.45
C TYR A 81 -11.22 -12.63 -4.53
N PHE A 82 -10.22 -11.83 -4.90
CA PHE A 82 -10.30 -10.39 -5.10
C PHE A 82 -9.66 -10.06 -6.44
N GLU A 83 -10.28 -9.14 -7.18
CA GLU A 83 -9.75 -8.66 -8.45
C GLU A 83 -9.72 -7.13 -8.49
N LEU A 84 -8.58 -6.57 -8.92
CA LEU A 84 -8.56 -5.21 -9.42
C LEU A 84 -9.21 -5.17 -10.81
N THR A 85 -10.02 -4.16 -11.05
CA THR A 85 -10.66 -3.94 -12.37
C THR A 85 -10.30 -2.58 -12.99
N THR A 86 -9.50 -1.79 -12.29
CA THR A 86 -8.96 -0.52 -12.75
C THR A 86 -7.70 -0.17 -11.96
N ASN A 87 -6.93 0.76 -12.50
CA ASN A 87 -5.82 1.36 -11.77
C ASN A 87 -6.35 2.20 -10.60
N LEU A 88 -5.63 2.16 -9.48
CA LEU A 88 -5.96 2.87 -8.24
C LEU A 88 -4.88 3.91 -7.94
N ASP A 89 -5.28 5.10 -7.50
CA ASP A 89 -4.37 6.12 -6.96
C ASP A 89 -4.63 6.27 -5.46
N LEU A 90 -3.65 5.93 -4.62
CA LEU A 90 -3.72 6.06 -3.16
C LEU A 90 -3.44 7.50 -2.70
N ASN A 91 -3.15 8.39 -3.64
CA ASN A 91 -3.09 9.84 -3.48
C ASN A 91 -2.10 10.30 -2.40
N GLU A 92 -1.04 9.51 -2.18
CA GLU A 92 -0.06 9.72 -1.12
C GLU A 92 -0.66 9.83 0.29
N LEU A 93 -1.87 9.31 0.50
CA LEU A 93 -2.51 9.33 1.82
C LEU A 93 -1.88 8.24 2.72
N PRO A 94 -1.80 8.47 4.04
CA PRO A 94 -1.25 7.48 4.95
C PRO A 94 -1.99 6.14 4.83
N TRP A 95 -1.22 5.09 4.56
CA TRP A 95 -1.75 3.74 4.36
C TRP A 95 -1.70 2.90 5.63
N SER A 96 -2.75 2.11 5.86
CA SER A 96 -2.75 1.02 6.85
C SER A 96 -2.61 -0.32 6.13
N PRO A 97 -1.55 -1.11 6.40
CA PRO A 97 -1.32 -2.37 5.70
C PRO A 97 -2.49 -3.34 5.77
N ILE A 98 -2.72 -4.08 4.69
CA ILE A 98 -3.68 -5.19 4.67
C ILE A 98 -3.07 -6.36 5.44
N GLY A 99 -3.69 -6.69 6.57
CA GLY A 99 -3.24 -7.74 7.46
C GLY A 99 -2.06 -7.35 8.35
N ASN A 100 -1.94 -8.09 9.46
CA ASN A 100 -0.95 -7.89 10.50
C ASN A 100 -0.55 -9.25 11.12
N PRO A 101 0.44 -9.32 12.03
CA PRO A 101 0.91 -10.58 12.59
C PRO A 101 -0.17 -11.42 13.29
N THR A 102 -1.23 -10.80 13.80
CA THR A 102 -2.36 -11.50 14.42
C THR A 102 -3.39 -11.93 13.36
N ASN A 103 -3.68 -11.04 12.41
CA ASN A 103 -4.71 -11.24 11.39
C ASN A 103 -4.10 -11.10 10.00
N ALA A 104 -3.51 -12.18 9.49
CA ALA A 104 -2.90 -12.20 8.17
C ALA A 104 -3.96 -12.33 7.07
N PHE A 105 -3.72 -11.70 5.92
CA PHE A 105 -4.53 -11.93 4.72
C PHE A 105 -4.20 -13.32 4.16
N ASN A 106 -5.23 -14.11 3.83
CA ASN A 106 -5.13 -15.47 3.30
C ASN A 106 -6.02 -15.70 2.07
N GLY A 107 -6.49 -14.62 1.44
CA GLY A 107 -7.23 -14.70 0.18
C GLY A 107 -6.31 -14.73 -1.05
N HIS A 108 -6.94 -14.79 -2.21
CA HIS A 108 -6.32 -14.62 -3.52
C HIS A 108 -6.58 -13.19 -4.00
N PHE A 109 -5.53 -12.42 -4.21
CA PHE A 109 -5.61 -11.06 -4.72
C PHE A 109 -4.96 -10.99 -6.10
N ASP A 110 -5.79 -10.89 -7.14
CA ASP A 110 -5.34 -10.74 -8.52
C ASP A 110 -5.39 -9.25 -8.93
N GLY A 111 -4.23 -8.71 -9.27
CA GLY A 111 -4.07 -7.35 -9.74
C GLY A 111 -4.49 -7.17 -11.20
N GLN A 112 -4.61 -8.23 -12.00
CA GLN A 112 -4.96 -8.16 -13.44
C GLN A 112 -4.10 -7.16 -14.23
N ASP A 113 -2.82 -7.06 -13.88
CA ASP A 113 -1.82 -6.09 -14.37
C ASP A 113 -2.17 -4.61 -14.12
N HIS A 114 -3.17 -4.33 -13.27
CA HIS A 114 -3.52 -2.98 -12.86
C HIS A 114 -2.50 -2.38 -11.88
N VAL A 115 -2.43 -1.05 -11.93
CA VAL A 115 -1.51 -0.24 -11.14
C VAL A 115 -2.17 0.22 -9.86
N VAL A 116 -1.48 0.08 -8.73
CA VAL A 116 -1.77 0.81 -7.49
C VAL A 116 -0.64 1.82 -7.27
N ASP A 117 -0.98 3.10 -7.42
CA ASP A 117 -0.02 4.20 -7.45
C ASP A 117 0.04 4.95 -6.11
N LYS A 118 1.23 5.49 -5.80
CA LYS A 118 1.46 6.44 -4.68
C LYS A 118 1.12 5.89 -3.28
N LEU A 119 1.42 4.62 -3.04
CA LEU A 119 1.40 4.04 -1.70
C LEU A 119 2.34 4.80 -0.76
N LYS A 120 1.82 5.28 0.39
CA LYS A 120 2.61 6.04 1.37
C LYS A 120 2.50 5.47 2.79
N ILE A 121 3.65 5.13 3.37
CA ILE A 121 3.79 4.71 4.77
C ILE A 121 4.97 5.47 5.38
N THR A 122 4.73 6.27 6.42
CA THR A 122 5.76 7.12 7.04
C THR A 122 5.88 6.97 8.56
N SER A 123 5.15 6.03 9.16
CA SER A 123 5.02 5.92 10.61
C SER A 123 6.20 5.24 11.30
N GLY A 124 7.16 4.65 10.56
CA GLY A 124 8.19 3.79 11.13
C GLY A 124 7.62 2.50 11.73
N ALA A 125 6.39 2.14 11.39
CA ALA A 125 5.72 0.95 11.88
C ALA A 125 6.42 -0.34 11.41
N ASN A 126 6.15 -1.43 12.12
CA ASN A 126 6.60 -2.76 11.72
C ASN A 126 5.59 -3.40 10.76
N TYR A 127 6.04 -4.39 9.98
CA TYR A 127 5.21 -5.17 9.05
C TYR A 127 4.52 -4.25 8.04
N THR A 128 5.34 -3.59 7.22
CA THR A 128 4.87 -2.52 6.32
C THR A 128 5.02 -2.88 4.85
N GLY A 129 4.06 -2.42 4.08
CA GLY A 129 3.85 -2.63 2.65
C GLY A 129 2.37 -2.40 2.32
N LEU A 130 1.97 -2.66 1.08
CA LEU A 130 0.53 -2.72 0.75
C LEU A 130 -0.16 -3.75 1.67
N PHE A 131 0.47 -4.92 1.79
CA PHE A 131 0.15 -5.95 2.78
C PHE A 131 1.14 -5.90 3.95
N GLY A 132 0.64 -6.01 5.18
CA GLY A 132 1.51 -6.10 6.34
C GLY A 132 1.99 -7.54 6.54
N CYS A 133 1.08 -8.49 6.43
CA CYS A 133 1.35 -9.92 6.57
C CYS A 133 0.46 -10.74 5.63
N LEU A 134 1.11 -11.53 4.77
CA LEU A 134 0.48 -12.53 3.90
C LEU A 134 0.63 -13.92 4.53
N GLY A 135 -0.48 -14.60 4.82
CA GLY A 135 -0.49 -15.94 5.39
C GLY A 135 -0.14 -17.04 4.36
N THR A 136 -0.07 -18.28 4.82
CA THR A 136 0.39 -19.42 3.99
C THR A 136 -0.54 -19.75 2.82
N ASN A 137 -1.82 -19.39 2.91
CA ASN A 137 -2.79 -19.60 1.83
C ASN A 137 -2.93 -18.36 0.93
N ALA A 138 -2.24 -17.27 1.26
CA ALA A 138 -2.34 -16.04 0.49
C ALA A 138 -1.72 -16.22 -0.90
N VAL A 139 -2.41 -15.72 -1.90
CA VAL A 139 -1.89 -15.55 -3.26
C VAL A 139 -2.03 -14.08 -3.62
N VAL A 140 -0.94 -13.46 -4.08
CA VAL A 140 -0.97 -12.12 -4.67
C VAL A 140 -0.32 -12.21 -6.04
N GLU A 141 -1.08 -11.89 -7.09
CA GLU A 141 -0.57 -12.01 -8.45
C GLU A 141 -0.86 -10.80 -9.33
N SER A 142 -0.07 -10.66 -10.40
CA SER A 142 -0.28 -9.71 -11.50
C SER A 142 -0.52 -8.27 -11.02
N LEU A 143 0.20 -7.83 -9.98
CA LEU A 143 0.01 -6.52 -9.36
C LEU A 143 1.20 -5.60 -9.62
N VAL A 144 0.90 -4.36 -10.02
CA VAL A 144 1.91 -3.33 -10.28
C VAL A 144 1.81 -2.22 -9.24
N LEU A 145 2.86 -2.00 -8.43
CA LEU A 145 2.95 -0.84 -7.53
C LEU A 145 3.90 0.20 -8.10
N THR A 146 3.43 1.44 -8.22
CA THR A 146 4.26 2.56 -8.70
C THR A 146 4.33 3.69 -7.71
N ASN A 147 5.42 4.44 -7.78
CA ASN A 147 5.68 5.62 -6.93
C ASN A 147 5.49 5.33 -5.44
N VAL A 148 5.92 4.15 -4.98
CA VAL A 148 5.80 3.79 -3.56
C VAL A 148 6.77 4.62 -2.72
N SER A 149 6.34 5.01 -1.52
CA SER A 149 7.18 5.64 -0.51
C SER A 149 6.90 5.00 0.84
N VAL A 150 7.74 4.04 1.21
CA VAL A 150 7.59 3.25 2.44
C VAL A 150 8.77 3.51 3.38
N ALA A 151 8.46 3.94 4.59
CA ALA A 151 9.39 4.07 5.69
C ALA A 151 8.86 3.32 6.91
N GLY A 152 9.51 2.19 7.22
CA GLY A 152 9.12 1.28 8.30
C GLY A 152 10.25 0.99 9.29
N GLY A 153 9.93 0.24 10.35
CA GLY A 153 10.89 -0.19 11.37
C GLY A 153 11.42 -1.59 11.08
N VAL A 154 10.57 -2.60 11.27
CA VAL A 154 10.92 -4.03 11.14
C VAL A 154 10.03 -4.68 10.10
N HIS A 155 10.62 -5.49 9.21
CA HIS A 155 9.96 -6.19 8.11
C HIS A 155 9.25 -5.21 7.18
N VAL A 156 10.03 -4.63 6.27
CA VAL A 156 9.60 -3.52 5.41
C VAL A 156 9.76 -3.94 3.95
N GLY A 157 8.66 -3.96 3.22
CA GLY A 157 8.62 -4.14 1.76
C GLY A 157 7.63 -3.19 1.11
N ALA A 158 7.75 -2.96 -0.21
CA ALA A 158 6.71 -2.21 -0.91
C ALA A 158 5.40 -2.98 -0.98
N LEU A 159 5.47 -4.27 -1.32
CA LEU A 159 4.31 -5.13 -1.46
C LEU A 159 3.92 -5.77 -0.12
N ALA A 160 4.88 -6.40 0.56
CA ALA A 160 4.61 -7.11 1.80
C ALA A 160 5.69 -6.89 2.88
N GLY A 161 5.26 -6.67 4.13
CA GLY A 161 6.17 -6.70 5.28
C GLY A 161 6.69 -8.12 5.53
N GLU A 162 5.76 -9.04 5.79
CA GLU A 162 6.01 -10.48 5.87
C GLU A 162 5.22 -11.26 4.82
N ASN A 163 5.87 -12.25 4.22
CA ASN A 163 5.24 -13.19 3.31
C ASN A 163 5.46 -14.64 3.74
N TYR A 164 4.36 -15.39 3.89
CA TYR A 164 4.34 -16.84 4.05
C TYR A 164 3.69 -17.55 2.84
N GLY A 165 3.06 -16.79 1.94
CA GLY A 165 2.27 -17.30 0.81
C GLY A 165 2.99 -17.20 -0.53
N HIS A 166 2.21 -17.11 -1.60
CA HIS A 166 2.68 -17.01 -2.97
C HIS A 166 2.53 -15.58 -3.52
N ILE A 167 3.61 -15.03 -4.04
CA ILE A 167 3.62 -13.77 -4.77
C ILE A 167 4.13 -14.03 -6.19
N GLN A 168 3.32 -13.72 -7.20
CA GLN A 168 3.61 -14.05 -8.59
C GLN A 168 3.42 -12.86 -9.53
N GLY A 169 4.37 -12.62 -10.45
CA GLY A 169 4.16 -11.62 -11.51
C GLY A 169 4.05 -10.17 -11.02
N CYS A 170 4.43 -9.89 -9.76
CA CYS A 170 4.30 -8.55 -9.18
C CYS A 170 5.49 -7.66 -9.52
N THR A 171 5.22 -6.40 -9.85
CA THR A 171 6.24 -5.40 -10.16
C THR A 171 6.12 -4.19 -9.25
N VAL A 172 7.23 -3.73 -8.67
CA VAL A 172 7.25 -2.57 -7.77
C VAL A 172 8.31 -1.54 -8.14
N SER A 173 7.99 -0.25 -7.96
CA SER A 173 8.89 0.89 -8.19
C SER A 173 8.66 2.02 -7.18
N GLY A 174 9.73 2.74 -6.83
CA GLY A 174 9.70 3.84 -5.86
C GLY A 174 10.82 3.73 -4.82
N SER A 175 10.53 4.00 -3.56
CA SER A 175 11.51 4.02 -2.46
C SER A 175 11.02 3.27 -1.23
N VAL A 176 11.92 2.48 -0.64
CA VAL A 176 11.68 1.75 0.60
C VAL A 176 12.85 1.99 1.55
N SER A 177 12.54 2.37 2.79
CA SER A 177 13.51 2.53 3.86
C SER A 177 13.08 1.80 5.13
N GLY A 178 14.02 1.14 5.79
CA GLY A 178 13.72 0.29 6.94
C GLY A 178 14.87 0.05 7.91
N GLY A 179 14.54 -0.52 9.06
CA GLY A 179 15.47 -0.96 10.08
C GLY A 179 15.93 -2.39 9.87
N PHE A 180 15.07 -3.36 10.14
CA PHE A 180 15.38 -4.80 10.05
C PHE A 180 14.58 -5.49 8.96
N ALA A 181 15.25 -6.29 8.12
CA ALA A 181 14.69 -6.97 6.95
C ALA A 181 13.93 -5.99 6.01
N THR A 182 14.71 -5.22 5.27
CA THR A 182 14.22 -4.22 4.31
C THR A 182 14.41 -4.74 2.89
N GLY A 183 13.32 -5.01 2.19
CA GLY A 183 13.32 -5.47 0.80
C GLY A 183 12.59 -4.50 -0.11
N GLY A 184 12.97 -4.45 -1.39
CA GLY A 184 12.21 -3.66 -2.36
C GLY A 184 10.78 -4.17 -2.55
N LEU A 185 10.59 -5.50 -2.61
CA LEU A 185 9.26 -6.13 -2.73
C LEU A 185 8.75 -6.65 -1.38
N VAL A 186 9.55 -7.49 -0.71
CA VAL A 186 9.17 -8.17 0.53
C VAL A 186 10.22 -7.91 1.60
N GLY A 187 9.80 -7.47 2.79
CA GLY A 187 10.72 -7.32 3.93
C GLY A 187 11.30 -8.65 4.36
N ARG A 188 10.45 -9.56 4.82
CA ARG A 188 10.83 -10.91 5.25
C ARG A 188 9.99 -11.98 4.57
N ASN A 189 10.64 -12.92 3.91
CA ASN A 189 10.00 -14.04 3.24
C ASN A 189 10.23 -15.33 4.04
N TYR A 190 9.15 -15.92 4.56
CA TYR A 190 9.14 -17.09 5.43
C TYR A 190 8.54 -18.31 4.71
N ASN A 191 9.40 -19.12 4.11
CA ASN A 191 9.01 -20.23 3.21
C ASN A 191 8.05 -19.86 2.06
N GLY A 192 7.76 -18.57 1.87
CA GLY A 192 6.93 -18.12 0.76
C GLY A 192 7.63 -18.32 -0.58
N LEU A 193 6.81 -18.44 -1.63
CA LEU A 193 7.24 -18.51 -3.02
C LEU A 193 7.13 -17.10 -3.62
N LEU A 194 8.23 -16.62 -4.19
CA LEU A 194 8.23 -15.46 -5.08
C LEU A 194 8.59 -15.94 -6.47
N GLU A 195 7.71 -15.69 -7.44
CA GLU A 195 7.89 -16.12 -8.82
C GLU A 195 7.64 -14.96 -9.79
N ASP A 196 8.50 -14.80 -10.81
CA ASP A 196 8.34 -13.80 -11.88
C ASP A 196 8.16 -12.35 -11.39
N CYS A 197 8.73 -12.00 -10.23
CA CYS A 197 8.59 -10.66 -9.64
C CYS A 197 9.75 -9.73 -10.00
N HIS A 198 9.46 -8.43 -10.11
CA HIS A 198 10.46 -7.39 -10.38
C HIS A 198 10.41 -6.25 -9.37
N SER A 199 11.57 -5.78 -8.95
CA SER A 199 11.71 -4.56 -8.13
C SER A 199 12.67 -3.57 -8.79
N SER A 200 12.20 -2.34 -9.02
CA SER A 200 13.03 -1.18 -9.38
C SER A 200 13.08 -0.16 -8.24
N VAL A 201 12.78 -0.61 -7.02
CA VAL A 201 12.74 0.23 -5.81
C VAL A 201 14.15 0.56 -5.34
N ASP A 202 14.38 1.82 -4.98
CA ASP A 202 15.55 2.23 -4.22
C ASP A 202 15.39 1.85 -2.75
N VAL A 203 16.25 0.97 -2.25
CA VAL A 203 16.17 0.35 -0.93
C VAL A 203 17.26 0.89 -0.01
N THR A 204 16.87 1.45 1.13
CA THR A 204 17.79 1.89 2.18
C THR A 204 17.51 1.16 3.50
N GLY A 205 18.41 0.27 3.92
CA GLY A 205 18.32 -0.45 5.19
C GLY A 205 19.34 0.03 6.22
N THR A 206 18.91 0.26 7.46
CA THR A 206 19.79 0.74 8.53
C THR A 206 20.26 -0.36 9.49
N GLY A 207 19.60 -1.51 9.51
CA GLY A 207 19.92 -2.68 10.34
C GLY A 207 20.32 -3.91 9.53
N GLU A 208 19.85 -5.09 9.94
CA GLU A 208 20.19 -6.37 9.29
C GLU A 208 19.24 -6.70 8.15
N GLY A 209 19.76 -7.25 7.06
CA GLY A 209 18.95 -7.78 5.96
C GLY A 209 18.44 -6.67 5.04
N THR A 210 19.23 -6.28 4.05
CA THR A 210 18.81 -5.30 3.02
C THR A 210 18.93 -5.92 1.63
N GLY A 211 17.82 -6.04 0.92
CA GLY A 211 17.79 -6.67 -0.40
C GLY A 211 17.01 -5.85 -1.43
N GLY A 212 17.46 -5.85 -2.68
CA GLY A 212 16.73 -5.15 -3.75
C GLY A 212 15.34 -5.74 -4.03
N LEU A 213 15.14 -7.05 -3.74
CA LEU A 213 13.85 -7.72 -3.82
C LEU A 213 13.36 -8.18 -2.44
N VAL A 214 14.17 -8.99 -1.73
CA VAL A 214 13.83 -9.58 -0.43
C VAL A 214 14.84 -9.15 0.63
N GLY A 215 14.37 -8.54 1.73
CA GLY A 215 15.26 -8.14 2.82
C GLY A 215 15.89 -9.34 3.51
N TYR A 216 15.07 -10.29 3.94
CA TYR A 216 15.53 -11.49 4.64
C TYR A 216 14.67 -12.73 4.28
N ALA A 217 15.31 -13.78 3.78
CA ALA A 217 14.70 -15.05 3.46
C ALA A 217 14.94 -16.06 4.59
N VAL A 218 13.87 -16.69 5.11
CA VAL A 218 13.96 -17.64 6.23
C VAL A 218 13.27 -18.94 5.88
N ARG A 219 14.02 -20.05 6.02
CA ARG A 219 13.47 -21.40 5.99
C ARG A 219 13.19 -21.88 7.41
N THR A 220 11.98 -22.35 7.69
CA THR A 220 11.65 -23.04 8.94
C THR A 220 11.73 -24.56 8.74
N LEU A 221 11.92 -25.30 9.84
CA LEU A 221 12.14 -26.76 9.78
C LEU A 221 10.84 -27.58 9.58
N ASP A 222 9.69 -26.93 9.72
CA ASP A 222 8.36 -27.54 9.64
C ASP A 222 7.74 -27.51 8.23
N GLN A 223 8.31 -26.76 7.29
CA GLN A 223 7.86 -26.69 5.90
C GLN A 223 8.75 -27.54 4.99
N VAL A 224 8.12 -28.41 4.19
CA VAL A 224 8.82 -29.28 3.23
C VAL A 224 9.34 -28.48 2.03
N ALA A 225 8.63 -27.41 1.64
CA ALA A 225 9.07 -26.46 0.64
C ALA A 225 10.03 -25.42 1.27
N GLY A 226 11.21 -25.26 0.68
CA GLY A 226 12.13 -24.18 1.07
C GLY A 226 11.69 -22.83 0.52
N VAL A 227 12.26 -21.75 1.05
CA VAL A 227 12.12 -20.40 0.47
C VAL A 227 12.58 -20.45 -0.99
N SER A 228 11.68 -20.03 -1.90
CA SER A 228 11.93 -20.06 -3.33
C SER A 228 11.76 -18.66 -3.91
N VAL A 229 12.81 -18.16 -4.56
CA VAL A 229 12.79 -16.91 -5.33
C VAL A 229 13.19 -17.28 -6.76
N LEU A 230 12.23 -17.28 -7.67
CA LEU A 230 12.36 -17.89 -9.00
C LEU A 230 12.04 -16.88 -10.09
N ARG A 231 12.98 -16.69 -11.04
CA ARG A 231 12.85 -15.76 -12.17
C ARG A 231 12.59 -14.30 -11.74
N CYS A 232 12.97 -13.96 -10.52
CA CYS A 232 12.83 -12.59 -10.01
C CYS A 232 14.08 -11.74 -10.28
N SER A 233 13.90 -10.42 -10.31
CA SER A 233 14.99 -9.47 -10.53
C SER A 233 14.82 -8.20 -9.71
N ALA A 234 15.95 -7.51 -9.45
CA ALA A 234 15.99 -6.21 -8.82
C ALA A 234 16.96 -5.29 -9.55
N THR A 235 16.57 -4.03 -9.78
CA THR A 235 17.36 -3.04 -10.53
C THR A 235 17.54 -1.70 -9.83
N GLY A 236 16.76 -1.43 -8.78
CA GLY A 236 16.93 -0.23 -7.96
C GLY A 236 18.21 -0.26 -7.13
N SER A 237 18.61 0.91 -6.63
CA SER A 237 19.80 0.99 -5.77
C SER A 237 19.56 0.33 -4.42
N VAL A 238 20.58 -0.32 -3.86
CA VAL A 238 20.49 -0.97 -2.54
C VAL A 238 21.63 -0.45 -1.66
N SER A 239 21.27 0.21 -0.57
CA SER A 239 22.19 0.71 0.44
C SER A 239 21.82 0.12 1.79
N GLY A 240 22.71 -0.69 2.38
CA GLY A 240 22.50 -1.29 3.69
C GLY A 240 23.75 -1.22 4.57
N ASN A 241 23.55 -1.16 5.88
CA ASN A 241 24.65 -1.10 6.86
C ASN A 241 25.26 -2.47 7.21
N ASN A 242 24.56 -3.56 6.90
CA ASN A 242 24.98 -4.92 7.26
C ASN A 242 24.75 -5.87 6.06
N ARG A 243 24.33 -7.12 6.28
CA ARG A 243 24.02 -8.10 5.23
C ARG A 243 23.14 -7.46 4.14
N THR A 244 23.77 -7.17 3.00
CA THR A 244 23.20 -6.39 1.91
C THR A 244 23.45 -7.13 0.61
N GLY A 245 22.40 -7.38 -0.17
CA GLY A 245 22.52 -8.04 -1.46
C GLY A 245 21.64 -7.38 -2.52
N GLY A 246 22.09 -7.44 -3.77
CA GLY A 246 21.35 -6.85 -4.89
C GLY A 246 19.96 -7.44 -5.08
N LEU A 247 19.77 -8.73 -4.75
CA LEU A 247 18.47 -9.40 -4.79
C LEU A 247 17.94 -9.75 -3.39
N ILE A 248 18.74 -10.44 -2.58
CA ILE A 248 18.38 -10.92 -1.23
C ILE A 248 19.43 -10.45 -0.21
N GLY A 249 19.01 -9.93 0.94
CA GLY A 249 19.88 -9.35 1.98
C GLY A 249 20.34 -10.28 3.12
N THR A 250 20.15 -11.60 3.03
CA THR A 250 20.37 -12.55 4.15
C THR A 250 21.79 -12.70 4.62
#